data_AF-A0A3N5L6P8-F1
#
_entry.id   AF-A0A3N5L6P8-F1
#
_cell.length_a   1.000
_cell.length_b   1.000
_cell.length_c   1.000
_cell.angle_alpha   90.00
_cell.angle_beta   90.00
_cell.angle_gamma   90.00
#
_symmetry.space_group_name_H-M   'P 1'
#
loop_
_entity.id
_entity.type
_entity.pdbx_description
1 polymer ?
#
loop_
_entity_poly.entity_id
_entity_poly.type
_entity_poly.pdbx_seq_one_letter_code
_entity_poly.pdbx_strand_id
1 'polypeptide(L)'
;MEAKEILKQFNTEIETAFQTAWHSEKGGGDNWNRLLNTYSLQPLDKEYKDALLNSEMKIARGAFPIELRRVYERIIDKYKANVSSSPELSSAVNNFDMDAKVKEYYQKIKPFSGMGDIFKNAGVGTQKYSSGLQKEKHYTIRCKNCAAPRLEEMQYDSCLFCGSKLFEPIV
;
A
#
# COMPACT_ATOMS: atom_id res chain seq x y z
N MET A 1 -25.42 -21.71 -9.88
CA MET A 1 -24.68 -21.14 -8.73
C MET A 1 -25.65 -20.27 -7.97
N GLU A 2 -25.85 -20.47 -6.67
CA GLU A 2 -26.82 -19.68 -5.91
C GLU A 2 -26.36 -18.21 -5.83
N ALA A 3 -27.30 -17.27 -5.97
CA ALA A 3 -27.08 -15.81 -5.91
C ALA A 3 -26.16 -15.36 -4.76
N LYS A 4 -26.34 -15.95 -3.57
CA LYS A 4 -25.53 -15.67 -2.37
C LYS A 4 -24.08 -16.08 -2.51
N GLU A 5 -23.83 -17.19 -3.21
CA GLU A 5 -22.48 -17.70 -3.43
C GLU A 5 -21.70 -16.78 -4.39
N ILE A 6 -22.36 -16.25 -5.42
CA ILE A 6 -21.76 -15.29 -6.37
C ILE A 6 -21.38 -13.98 -5.65
N LEU A 7 -22.25 -13.45 -4.80
CA LEU A 7 -21.95 -12.26 -3.99
C LEU A 7 -20.75 -12.50 -3.05
N LYS A 8 -20.70 -13.67 -2.41
CA LYS A 8 -19.58 -14.04 -1.54
C LYS A 8 -18.27 -14.10 -2.32
N GLN A 9 -18.28 -14.66 -3.53
CA GLN A 9 -17.11 -14.73 -4.40
C GLN A 9 -16.65 -13.33 -4.85
N PHE A 10 -17.57 -12.44 -5.23
CA PHE A 10 -17.23 -11.04 -5.55
C PHE A 10 -16.48 -10.36 -4.41
N ASN A 11 -17.04 -10.38 -3.20
CA ASN A 11 -16.41 -9.77 -2.02
C ASN A 11 -15.06 -10.42 -1.69
N THR A 12 -14.96 -11.75 -1.85
CA THR A 12 -13.71 -12.49 -1.62
C THR A 12 -12.63 -12.09 -2.62
N GLU A 13 -12.97 -11.90 -3.90
CA GLU A 13 -12.01 -11.47 -4.92
C GLU A 13 -11.52 -10.04 -4.69
N ILE A 14 -12.40 -9.12 -4.30
CA ILE A 14 -12.04 -7.74 -3.94
C ILE A 14 -11.06 -7.74 -2.76
N GLU A 15 -11.36 -8.49 -1.70
CA GLU A 15 -10.51 -8.57 -0.51
C GLU A 15 -9.17 -9.27 -0.83
N THR A 16 -9.21 -10.34 -1.62
CA THR A 16 -7.99 -11.05 -2.04
C THR A 16 -7.08 -10.14 -2.86
N ALA A 17 -7.63 -9.36 -3.79
CA ALA A 17 -6.86 -8.38 -4.55
C ALA A 17 -6.25 -7.31 -3.63
N PHE A 18 -7.02 -6.79 -2.66
CA PHE A 18 -6.53 -5.82 -1.68
C PHE A 18 -5.37 -6.37 -0.85
N GLN A 19 -5.55 -7.55 -0.24
CA GLN A 19 -4.55 -8.17 0.62
C GLN A 19 -3.28 -8.52 -0.15
N THR A 20 -3.43 -9.08 -1.36
CA THR A 20 -2.27 -9.41 -2.21
C THR A 20 -1.50 -8.16 -2.62
N ALA A 21 -2.19 -7.08 -2.99
CA ALA A 21 -1.56 -5.80 -3.30
C ALA A 21 -0.86 -5.18 -2.08
N TRP A 22 -1.42 -5.33 -0.89
CA TRP A 22 -0.85 -4.73 0.32
C TRP A 22 0.37 -5.51 0.84
N HIS A 23 0.33 -6.85 0.75
CA HIS A 23 1.41 -7.73 1.19
C HIS A 23 2.50 -7.96 0.15
N SER A 24 2.38 -7.38 -1.05
CA SER A 24 3.45 -7.44 -2.04
C SER A 24 4.63 -6.55 -1.65
N GLU A 25 5.77 -6.85 -2.27
CA GLU A 25 6.93 -5.97 -2.27
C GLU A 25 6.60 -4.60 -2.86
N LYS A 26 7.46 -3.62 -2.54
CA LYS A 26 7.34 -2.22 -3.01
C LYS A 26 7.40 -2.19 -4.55
N GLY A 27 6.31 -1.73 -5.17
CA GLY A 27 6.16 -1.67 -6.63
C GLY A 27 5.58 -2.95 -7.26
N GLY A 28 5.18 -3.92 -6.43
CA GLY A 28 4.63 -5.19 -6.85
C GLY A 28 5.71 -6.24 -7.14
N GLY A 29 5.60 -7.41 -6.51
CA GLY A 29 6.50 -8.55 -6.71
C GLY A 29 5.81 -9.73 -7.42
N ASP A 30 6.42 -10.91 -7.39
CA ASP A 30 5.96 -12.08 -8.14
C ASP A 30 4.53 -12.52 -7.79
N ASN A 31 4.14 -12.45 -6.51
CA ASN A 31 2.77 -12.77 -6.09
C ASN A 31 1.74 -11.81 -6.71
N TRP A 32 2.10 -10.53 -6.81
CA TRP A 32 1.25 -9.53 -7.43
C TRP A 32 1.15 -9.75 -8.94
N ASN A 33 2.28 -9.98 -9.61
CA ASN A 33 2.32 -10.28 -11.03
C ASN A 33 1.51 -11.54 -11.39
N ARG A 34 1.55 -12.57 -10.53
CA ARG A 34 0.70 -13.76 -10.67
C ARG A 34 -0.78 -13.42 -10.61
N LEU A 35 -1.20 -12.57 -9.67
CA LEU A 35 -2.59 -12.13 -9.57
C LEU A 35 -3.00 -11.28 -10.78
N LEU A 36 -2.15 -10.36 -11.25
CA LEU A 36 -2.40 -9.61 -12.49
C LEU A 36 -2.66 -10.54 -13.68
N ASN A 37 -1.87 -11.60 -13.82
CA ASN A 37 -2.03 -12.60 -14.87
C ASN A 37 -3.38 -13.33 -14.78
N THR A 38 -3.91 -13.60 -13.58
CA THR A 38 -5.26 -14.21 -13.45
C THR A 38 -6.37 -13.34 -14.02
N TYR A 39 -6.16 -12.03 -14.08
CA TYR A 39 -7.09 -11.07 -14.69
C TYR A 39 -6.66 -10.62 -16.10
N SER A 40 -5.66 -11.29 -16.70
CA SER A 40 -5.09 -10.93 -18.01
C SER A 40 -4.62 -9.46 -18.07
N LEU A 41 -4.07 -8.96 -16.96
CA LEU A 41 -3.49 -7.63 -16.86
C LEU A 41 -1.98 -7.72 -16.96
N GLN A 42 -1.38 -6.84 -17.75
CA GLN A 42 0.07 -6.68 -17.77
C GLN A 42 0.49 -5.77 -16.60
N PRO A 43 1.58 -6.12 -15.89
CA PRO A 43 2.20 -5.21 -14.95
C PRO A 43 2.66 -3.94 -15.67
N LEU A 44 2.82 -2.85 -14.92
CA LEU A 44 3.42 -1.64 -15.49
C LEU A 44 4.82 -1.93 -16.01
N ASP A 45 5.18 -1.25 -17.10
CA ASP A 45 6.52 -1.33 -17.66
C ASP A 45 7.57 -0.91 -16.63
N LYS A 46 8.73 -1.55 -16.68
CA LYS A 46 9.82 -1.32 -15.72
C LYS A 46 10.18 0.17 -15.61
N GLU A 47 10.32 0.83 -16.76
CA GLU A 47 10.63 2.26 -16.85
C GLU A 47 9.59 3.13 -16.13
N TYR A 48 8.31 2.78 -16.27
CA TYR A 48 7.23 3.50 -15.61
C TYR A 48 7.17 3.20 -14.11
N LYS A 49 7.43 1.96 -13.70
CA LYS A 49 7.58 1.60 -12.28
C LYS A 49 8.71 2.40 -11.63
N ASP A 50 9.87 2.46 -12.28
CA ASP A 50 11.03 3.22 -11.80
C ASP A 50 10.71 4.72 -11.73
N ALA A 51 10.02 5.28 -12.73
CA ALA A 51 9.57 6.67 -12.70
C ALA A 51 8.62 6.94 -11.51
N LEU A 52 7.67 6.04 -11.24
CA LEU A 52 6.75 6.17 -10.10
C LEU A 52 7.47 6.08 -8.75
N LEU A 53 8.44 5.16 -8.60
CA LEU A 53 9.22 5.04 -7.37
C LEU A 53 10.09 6.27 -7.08
N ASN A 54 10.54 6.95 -8.14
CA ASN A 54 11.33 8.18 -8.05
C ASN A 54 10.47 9.46 -8.03
N SER A 55 9.16 9.35 -8.22
CA SER A 55 8.22 10.47 -8.17
C SER A 55 7.92 10.92 -6.73
N GLU A 56 7.16 12.01 -6.60
CA GLU A 56 6.63 12.45 -5.30
C GLU A 56 5.66 11.44 -4.67
N MET A 57 5.10 10.50 -5.47
CA MET A 57 4.24 9.43 -4.99
C MET A 57 5.06 8.34 -4.31
N LYS A 58 5.53 8.64 -3.09
CA LYS A 58 6.28 7.67 -2.29
C LYS A 58 5.34 6.58 -1.78
N ILE A 59 5.68 5.33 -2.08
CA ILE A 59 5.10 4.13 -1.47
C ILE A 59 6.15 3.49 -0.56
N ALA A 60 5.73 2.96 0.58
CA ALA A 60 6.57 2.25 1.55
C ALA A 60 6.60 0.74 1.31
N ARG A 61 5.53 0.20 0.71
CA ARG A 61 5.30 -1.22 0.42
C ARG A 61 4.17 -1.38 -0.59
N GLY A 62 3.91 -2.60 -1.03
CA GLY A 62 2.75 -2.93 -1.83
C GLY A 62 2.88 -2.55 -3.31
N ALA A 63 1.91 -3.02 -4.08
CA ALA A 63 1.73 -2.74 -5.49
C ALA A 63 1.37 -1.28 -5.76
N PHE A 64 1.43 -0.87 -7.03
CA PHE A 64 0.99 0.48 -7.38
C PHE A 64 -0.53 0.58 -7.34
N PRO A 65 -1.10 1.68 -6.78
CA PRO A 65 -2.54 1.89 -6.73
C PRO A 65 -3.23 1.80 -8.11
N ILE A 66 -2.54 2.21 -9.18
CA ILE A 66 -3.07 2.12 -10.55
C ILE A 66 -3.23 0.68 -11.03
N GLU A 67 -2.34 -0.24 -10.62
CA GLU A 67 -2.46 -1.67 -10.96
C GLU A 67 -3.63 -2.28 -10.17
N LEU A 68 -3.78 -1.94 -8.89
CA LEU A 68 -4.91 -2.41 -8.08
C LEU A 68 -6.26 -1.90 -8.64
N ARG A 69 -6.31 -0.65 -9.10
CA ARG A 69 -7.49 -0.10 -9.78
C ARG A 69 -7.89 -0.95 -10.99
N ARG A 70 -6.93 -1.28 -11.86
CA ARG A 70 -7.18 -2.14 -13.04
C ARG A 70 -7.69 -3.53 -12.66
N VAL A 71 -7.20 -4.10 -11.55
CA VAL A 71 -7.72 -5.38 -11.03
C VAL A 71 -9.18 -5.24 -10.60
N TYR A 72 -9.53 -4.17 -9.86
CA TYR A 72 -10.93 -3.93 -9.48
C TYR A 72 -11.85 -3.74 -10.69
N GLU A 73 -11.40 -3.02 -11.72
CA GLU A 73 -12.13 -2.89 -12.99
C GLU A 73 -12.43 -4.26 -13.60
N ARG A 74 -11.44 -5.17 -13.64
CA ARG A 74 -11.62 -6.54 -14.15
C ARG A 74 -12.57 -7.38 -13.31
N ILE A 75 -12.49 -7.29 -11.98
CA ILE A 75 -13.42 -7.98 -11.08
C ILE A 75 -14.84 -7.46 -11.32
N ILE A 76 -15.05 -6.15 -11.34
CA ILE A 76 -16.36 -5.55 -11.60
C ILE A 76 -16.93 -6.03 -12.93
N ASP A 77 -16.14 -5.99 -14.01
CA ASP A 77 -16.60 -6.41 -15.33
C ASP A 77 -16.96 -7.90 -15.39
N LYS A 78 -16.22 -8.76 -14.69
CA LYS A 78 -16.54 -10.20 -14.53
C LYS A 78 -17.92 -10.42 -13.89
N TYR A 79 -18.27 -9.61 -12.87
CA TYR A 79 -19.52 -9.77 -12.13
C TYR A 79 -20.69 -8.97 -12.71
N LYS A 80 -20.44 -7.92 -13.51
CA LYS A 80 -21.47 -7.17 -14.24
C LYS A 80 -22.37 -8.05 -15.09
N ALA A 81 -21.83 -9.09 -15.72
CA ALA A 81 -22.62 -10.02 -16.54
C ALA A 81 -23.67 -10.81 -15.72
N ASN A 82 -23.48 -10.91 -14.39
CA ASN A 82 -24.33 -11.71 -13.50
C ASN A 82 -25.24 -10.86 -12.60
N VAL A 83 -25.24 -9.53 -12.70
CA VAL A 83 -26.01 -8.65 -11.79
C VAL A 83 -27.52 -8.92 -11.82
N SER A 84 -28.06 -9.37 -12.95
CA SER A 84 -29.48 -9.75 -13.08
C SER A 84 -29.85 -11.00 -12.26
N SER A 85 -28.86 -11.77 -11.78
CA SER A 85 -29.09 -13.00 -11.00
C SER A 85 -29.33 -12.75 -9.51
N SER A 86 -29.03 -11.55 -9.00
CA SER A 86 -29.17 -11.20 -7.59
C SER A 86 -29.29 -9.68 -7.39
N PRO A 87 -30.36 -9.19 -6.75
CA PRO A 87 -30.48 -7.79 -6.35
C PRO A 87 -29.32 -7.32 -5.46
N GLU A 88 -28.82 -8.20 -4.58
CA GLU A 88 -27.72 -7.91 -3.67
C GLU A 88 -26.39 -7.77 -4.42
N LEU A 89 -26.11 -8.66 -5.38
CA LEU A 89 -24.94 -8.53 -6.25
C LEU A 89 -25.02 -7.27 -7.11
N SER A 90 -26.19 -6.97 -7.67
CA SER A 90 -26.40 -5.74 -8.44
C SER A 90 -26.08 -4.50 -7.61
N SER A 91 -26.58 -4.43 -6.37
CA SER A 91 -26.26 -3.35 -5.43
C SER A 91 -24.76 -3.29 -5.12
N ALA A 92 -24.12 -4.43 -4.83
CA ALA A 92 -22.70 -4.48 -4.49
C ALA A 92 -21.80 -4.01 -5.64
N VAL A 93 -22.09 -4.43 -6.87
CA VAL A 93 -21.31 -4.06 -8.06
C VAL A 93 -21.54 -2.61 -8.45
N ASN A 94 -22.79 -2.13 -8.46
CA ASN A 94 -23.12 -0.77 -8.90
C ASN A 94 -22.72 0.30 -7.88
N ASN A 95 -22.70 -0.03 -6.58
CA ASN A 95 -22.32 0.88 -5.52
C ASN A 95 -20.86 0.69 -5.06
N PHE A 96 -20.07 -0.11 -5.78
CA PHE A 96 -18.65 -0.28 -5.44
C PHE A 96 -17.88 1.02 -5.72
N ASP A 97 -17.54 1.74 -4.66
CA ASP A 97 -16.72 2.95 -4.75
C ASP A 97 -15.23 2.59 -4.88
N MET A 98 -14.80 2.46 -6.12
CA MET A 98 -13.42 2.14 -6.47
C MET A 98 -12.44 3.21 -6.02
N ASP A 99 -12.79 4.49 -6.16
CA ASP A 99 -11.89 5.59 -5.80
C ASP A 99 -11.71 5.65 -4.28
N ALA A 100 -12.77 5.42 -3.49
CA ALA A 100 -12.65 5.30 -2.04
C ALA A 100 -11.77 4.10 -1.64
N LYS A 101 -11.91 2.94 -2.30
CA LYS A 101 -11.10 1.75 -1.99
C LYS A 101 -9.64 1.92 -2.35
N VAL A 102 -9.33 2.50 -3.52
CA VAL A 102 -7.96 2.80 -3.93
C VAL A 102 -7.35 3.88 -3.02
N LYS A 103 -8.14 4.86 -2.57
CA LYS A 103 -7.69 5.86 -1.59
C LYS A 103 -7.39 5.24 -0.22
N GLU A 104 -8.25 4.35 0.27
CA GLU A 104 -8.02 3.57 1.50
C GLU A 104 -6.71 2.79 1.39
N TYR A 105 -6.51 2.10 0.27
CA TYR A 105 -5.27 1.38 -0.02
C TYR A 105 -4.04 2.29 -0.01
N TYR A 106 -4.11 3.41 -0.74
CA TYR A 106 -3.01 4.37 -0.83
C TYR A 106 -2.59 4.91 0.54
N GLN A 107 -3.55 5.19 1.41
CA GLN A 107 -3.28 5.61 2.79
C GLN A 107 -2.50 4.56 3.60
N LYS A 108 -2.73 3.26 3.36
CA LYS A 108 -2.01 2.16 4.05
C LYS A 108 -0.60 1.93 3.53
N ILE A 109 -0.33 2.24 2.25
CA ILE A 109 0.98 2.01 1.63
C ILE A 109 1.89 3.23 1.61
N LYS A 110 1.37 4.43 1.89
CA LYS A 110 2.18 5.66 1.98
C LYS A 110 3.20 5.55 3.12
N PRO A 111 4.44 6.05 2.96
CA PRO A 111 5.40 6.15 4.04
C PRO A 111 4.84 6.95 5.21
N PHE A 112 5.00 6.40 6.41
CA PHE A 112 4.64 7.09 7.63
C PHE A 112 5.50 8.35 7.77
N SER A 113 4.87 9.51 7.66
CA SER A 113 5.50 10.79 7.97
C SER A 113 5.22 11.06 9.44
N GLY A 114 6.18 10.78 10.32
CA GLY A 114 6.00 11.06 11.75
C GLY A 114 5.86 12.56 12.00
N MET A 115 5.24 12.97 13.11
CA MET A 115 5.14 14.39 13.50
C MET A 115 6.50 15.11 13.44
N GLY A 116 7.60 14.44 13.80
CA GLY A 116 8.96 14.98 13.69
C GLY A 116 9.41 15.34 12.26
N ASP A 117 8.83 14.75 11.21
CA ASP A 117 9.07 15.17 9.81
C ASP A 117 8.37 16.48 9.47
N ILE A 118 7.18 16.68 10.03
CA ILE A 118 6.39 17.91 9.85
C ILE A 118 7.10 19.09 10.51
N PHE A 119 7.72 18.87 11.68
CA PHE A 119 8.46 19.89 12.41
C PHE A 119 9.93 20.05 11.98
N LYS A 120 10.46 19.20 11.08
CA LYS A 120 11.85 19.31 10.61
C LYS A 120 12.11 20.63 9.86
N ASN A 121 11.09 21.16 9.19
CA ASN A 121 11.12 22.49 8.58
C ASN A 121 10.71 23.61 9.55
N ALA A 122 9.97 23.29 10.63
CA ALA A 122 9.63 24.25 11.68
C ALA A 122 10.80 24.53 12.64
N GLY A 123 11.76 23.61 12.76
CA GLY A 123 12.97 23.74 13.57
C GLY A 123 13.92 24.87 13.12
N VAL A 124 13.81 25.32 11.87
CA VAL A 124 14.67 26.38 11.31
C VAL A 124 14.32 27.75 11.92
N GLY A 125 13.11 27.94 12.45
CA GLY A 125 12.69 29.17 13.12
C GLY A 125 12.78 29.17 14.66
N THR A 126 12.82 27.99 15.29
CA THR A 126 12.72 27.86 16.76
C THR A 126 14.07 27.73 17.47
N GLN A 127 15.18 27.55 16.76
CA GLN A 127 16.53 27.50 17.37
C GLN A 127 16.91 28.78 18.15
N LYS A 128 16.28 29.93 17.85
CA LYS A 128 16.50 31.17 18.63
C LYS A 128 15.84 31.16 20.02
N TYR A 129 14.90 30.26 20.29
CA TYR A 129 14.13 30.23 21.55
C TYR A 129 14.19 28.89 22.30
N SER A 130 14.88 27.88 21.77
CA SER A 130 14.87 26.51 22.31
C SER A 130 16.02 26.19 23.29
N SER A 131 16.67 27.19 23.89
CA SER A 131 17.68 27.00 24.94
C SER A 131 17.03 26.48 26.23
N GLY A 132 16.62 25.22 26.24
CA GLY A 132 15.95 24.58 27.38
C GLY A 132 15.09 23.37 27.06
N LEU A 133 14.80 23.10 25.78
CA LEU A 133 14.11 21.87 25.39
C LEU A 133 15.09 20.69 25.49
N GLN A 134 14.77 19.73 26.36
CA GLN A 134 15.51 18.47 26.46
C GLN A 134 15.60 17.84 25.06
N LYS A 135 16.82 17.56 24.61
CA LYS A 135 17.06 16.78 23.39
C LYS A 135 16.23 15.49 23.48
N GLU A 136 15.50 15.17 22.41
CA GLU A 136 14.72 13.94 22.30
C GLU A 136 15.57 12.75 22.76
N LYS A 137 15.16 12.09 23.85
CA LYS A 137 15.87 10.94 24.43
C LYS A 137 15.83 9.68 23.57
N HIS A 138 15.05 9.69 22.49
CA HIS A 138 14.86 8.53 21.63
C HIS A 138 15.18 8.91 20.18
N TYR A 139 16.35 8.48 19.70
CA TYR A 139 16.70 8.58 18.29
C TYR A 139 15.78 7.66 17.48
N THR A 140 14.84 8.24 16.75
CA THR A 140 14.03 7.47 15.81
C THR A 140 14.84 7.27 14.53
N ILE A 141 15.40 6.07 14.37
CA ILE A 141 16.09 5.69 13.14
C ILE A 141 15.02 5.37 12.09
N ARG A 142 15.26 5.63 10.81
CA ARG A 142 14.32 5.25 9.73
C ARG A 142 14.80 4.00 9.00
N CYS A 143 13.85 3.17 8.57
CA CYS A 143 14.16 2.11 7.63
C CYS A 143 14.68 2.71 6.32
N LYS A 144 15.85 2.25 5.83
CA LYS A 144 16.43 2.73 4.57
C LYS A 144 15.54 2.44 3.35
N ASN A 145 14.71 1.39 3.40
CA ASN A 145 13.89 0.95 2.27
C ASN A 145 12.52 1.64 2.19
N CYS A 146 11.85 1.81 3.34
CA CYS A 146 10.46 2.33 3.40
C CYS A 146 10.28 3.61 4.21
N ALA A 147 11.37 4.16 4.78
CA ALA A 147 11.39 5.34 5.64
C ALA A 147 10.56 5.26 6.93
N ALA A 148 9.96 4.11 7.25
CA ALA A 148 9.19 3.95 8.48
C ALA A 148 10.07 4.17 9.73
N PRO A 149 9.54 4.83 10.78
CA PRO A 149 10.26 5.03 12.03
C PRO A 149 10.48 3.70 12.74
N ARG A 150 11.69 3.51 13.27
CA ARG A 150 12.07 2.41 14.16
C ARG A 150 12.78 2.94 15.40
N LEU A 151 12.56 2.24 16.51
CA LEU A 151 13.34 2.42 17.73
C LEU A 151 14.57 1.51 17.63
N GLU A 152 15.75 2.05 17.94
CA GLU A 152 17.04 1.35 17.87
C GLU A 152 17.03 0.03 18.67
N GLU A 153 16.33 0.00 19.81
CA GLU A 153 16.35 -1.10 20.78
C GLU A 153 15.32 -2.22 20.54
N MET A 154 14.40 -2.06 19.58
CA MET A 154 13.25 -2.99 19.42
C MET A 154 13.17 -3.74 18.08
N GLN A 155 14.03 -3.46 17.10
CA GLN A 155 13.96 -4.11 15.78
C GLN A 155 15.35 -4.58 15.33
N TYR A 156 15.63 -5.87 15.52
CA TYR A 156 16.96 -6.46 15.32
C TYR A 156 17.19 -7.07 13.93
N ASP A 157 16.15 -7.48 13.19
CA ASP A 157 16.35 -8.19 11.91
C ASP A 157 15.63 -7.53 10.73
N SER A 158 14.31 -7.35 10.83
CA SER A 158 13.47 -6.92 9.71
C SER A 158 12.62 -5.72 10.09
N CYS A 159 12.38 -4.82 9.13
CA CYS A 159 11.49 -3.70 9.34
C CYS A 159 10.06 -4.21 9.56
N LEU A 160 9.44 -3.89 10.69
CA LEU A 160 8.05 -4.29 10.98
C LEU A 160 7.03 -3.78 9.94
N PHE A 161 7.38 -2.75 9.18
CA PHE A 161 6.48 -2.13 8.21
C PHE A 161 6.62 -2.69 6.79
N CYS A 162 7.84 -2.79 6.26
CA CYS A 162 8.07 -3.25 4.88
C CYS A 162 8.77 -4.61 4.77
N GLY A 163 9.13 -5.24 5.89
CA GLY A 163 9.80 -6.55 5.92
C GLY A 163 11.25 -6.56 5.45
N SER A 164 11.82 -5.42 5.00
CA SER A 164 13.20 -5.40 4.55
C SER A 164 14.19 -5.63 5.70
N LYS A 165 15.27 -6.36 5.43
CA LYS A 165 16.39 -6.50 6.38
C LYS A 165 16.91 -5.12 6.80
N LEU A 166 17.10 -4.92 8.10
CA LEU A 166 17.53 -3.65 8.68
C LEU A 166 19.05 -3.52 8.77
N PHE A 167 19.75 -4.64 8.77
CA PHE A 167 21.20 -4.72 8.88
C PHE A 167 21.75 -5.59 7.74
N GLU A 168 22.89 -5.17 7.20
CA GLU A 168 23.67 -6.00 6.27
C GLU A 168 24.36 -7.12 7.09
N PRO A 169 24.44 -8.36 6.57
CA PRO A 169 25.19 -9.40 7.25
C PRO A 169 26.65 -8.95 7.37
N ILE A 170 27.19 -9.00 8.58
CA ILE A 170 28.61 -8.80 8.81
C ILE A 170 29.32 -9.98 8.12
N VAL A 171 30.03 -9.70 7.01
CA VAL A 171 30.91 -10.64 6.33
C VAL A 171 32.32 -10.48 6.90
#